data_AF-A0A6V7W1P5-F1
#
_entry.id   AF-A0A6V7W1P5-F1
#
_cell.length_a   1.000
_cell.length_b   1.000
_cell.length_c   1.000
_cell.angle_alpha   90.00
_cell.angle_beta   90.00
_cell.angle_gamma   90.00
#
_symmetry.space_group_name_H-M   'P 1'
#
loop_
_entity.id
_entity.type
_entity.pdbx_description
1 polymer ?
#
loop_
_entity_poly.entity_id
_entity_poly.type
_entity_poly.pdbx_seq_one_letter_code
_entity_poly.pdbx_strand_id
1 'polypeptide(L)'
;MLQRIKIEIESNFPNVAYSFLRKKFDPKAFDDANKKLESTLESVKVNGELGEDYQEYSPQFPKVLKVISVVRHGERLDNDKEEKKKALEREEQCYYNEDCSRKFGLDNSPLNETGIKRATILRKVFDNINIQHIFSSPYERALQTALLLLGESHKNFDSKGNLENELKIKVEPGFIENMIDCVNKPIGYEDIEELAKHHSRLDTAYDESRRSDIGCNNRLEYVLNQLLYNDEKQCLKDPFFNKSLVDQNKKGKD
;
A
#
# COMPACT_ATOMS: atom_id res chain seq x y z
N MET A 1 12.25 -9.62 -7.05
CA MET A 1 10.91 -9.02 -6.81
C MET A 1 10.15 -8.82 -8.12
N LEU A 2 10.74 -8.14 -9.11
CA LEU A 2 10.09 -7.81 -10.38
C LEU A 2 9.74 -9.03 -11.26
N GLN A 3 10.66 -10.00 -11.37
CA GLN A 3 10.35 -11.31 -11.98
C GLN A 3 9.20 -12.05 -11.27
N ARG A 4 9.05 -11.87 -9.95
CA ARG A 4 7.98 -12.48 -9.17
C ARG A 4 6.63 -11.83 -9.44
N ILE A 5 6.60 -10.50 -9.55
CA ILE A 5 5.42 -9.71 -9.98
C ILE A 5 5.01 -10.12 -11.40
N LYS A 6 5.98 -10.28 -12.32
CA LYS A 6 5.71 -10.74 -13.68
C LYS A 6 5.08 -12.14 -13.73
N ILE A 7 5.65 -13.10 -13.01
CA ILE A 7 5.10 -14.47 -12.90
C ILE A 7 3.68 -14.43 -12.33
N GLU A 8 3.43 -13.58 -11.33
CA GLU A 8 2.12 -13.47 -10.69
C GLU A 8 1.05 -12.85 -11.61
N ILE A 9 1.42 -11.83 -12.39
CA ILE A 9 0.61 -11.28 -13.48
C ILE A 9 0.29 -12.37 -14.50
N GLU A 10 1.29 -13.11 -14.98
CA GLU A 10 1.11 -14.13 -16.02
C GLU A 10 0.30 -15.35 -15.54
N SER A 11 0.40 -15.73 -14.27
CA SER A 11 -0.22 -16.96 -13.72
C SER A 11 -1.61 -16.75 -13.11
N ASN A 12 -1.94 -15.56 -12.61
CA ASN A 12 -3.21 -15.30 -11.91
C ASN A 12 -4.24 -14.49 -12.72
N PHE A 13 -3.88 -13.95 -13.89
CA PHE A 13 -4.79 -13.14 -14.73
C PHE A 13 -6.11 -13.80 -15.15
N PRO A 14 -6.22 -15.12 -15.40
CA PRO A 14 -7.49 -15.69 -15.86
C PRO A 14 -8.56 -15.84 -14.76
N ASN A 15 -8.18 -15.89 -13.48
CA ASN A 15 -9.00 -16.52 -12.43
C ASN A 15 -9.57 -15.56 -11.36
N VAL A 16 -9.26 -14.27 -11.38
CA VAL A 16 -9.73 -13.34 -10.33
C VAL A 16 -10.86 -12.46 -10.88
N ALA A 17 -12.08 -12.69 -10.39
CA ALA A 17 -13.28 -11.89 -10.73
C ALA A 17 -13.13 -10.39 -10.37
N TYR A 18 -12.20 -10.06 -9.48
CA TYR A 18 -11.85 -8.71 -9.02
C TYR A 18 -10.58 -8.15 -9.65
N SER A 19 -10.24 -8.51 -10.90
CA SER A 19 -9.13 -7.83 -11.55
C SER A 19 -9.58 -6.47 -12.10
N PHE A 20 -9.24 -5.40 -11.39
CA PHE A 20 -9.27 -4.03 -11.94
C PHE A 20 -8.44 -3.93 -13.24
N LEU A 21 -7.53 -4.90 -13.45
CA LEU A 21 -6.66 -5.03 -14.60
C LEU A 21 -7.31 -5.66 -15.86
N ARG A 22 -8.51 -6.26 -15.77
CA ARG A 22 -9.07 -7.06 -16.88
C ARG A 22 -9.27 -6.29 -18.19
N LYS A 23 -9.30 -4.95 -18.15
CA LYS A 23 -9.49 -4.09 -19.32
C LYS A 23 -8.30 -3.20 -19.70
N LYS A 24 -7.25 -3.09 -18.88
CA LYS A 24 -6.20 -2.05 -19.05
C LYS A 24 -4.75 -2.52 -18.96
N PHE A 25 -4.49 -3.82 -18.83
CA PHE A 25 -3.10 -4.29 -18.83
C PHE A 25 -2.45 -4.07 -20.20
N ASP A 26 -1.46 -3.18 -20.24
CA ASP A 26 -0.58 -2.97 -21.39
C ASP A 26 0.79 -3.58 -21.08
N PRO A 27 1.10 -4.77 -21.62
CA PRO A 27 2.37 -5.45 -21.36
C PRO A 27 3.58 -4.59 -21.72
N LYS A 28 3.48 -3.76 -22.76
CA LYS A 28 4.58 -2.92 -23.23
C LYS A 28 4.85 -1.78 -22.25
N ALA A 29 3.79 -1.12 -21.75
CA ALA A 29 3.92 -0.07 -20.76
C ALA A 29 4.51 -0.60 -19.43
N PHE A 30 4.15 -1.83 -19.04
CA PHE A 30 4.75 -2.50 -17.90
C PHE A 30 6.25 -2.75 -18.11
N ASP A 31 6.64 -3.34 -19.24
CA ASP A 31 8.05 -3.63 -19.55
C ASP A 31 8.91 -2.36 -19.61
N ASP A 32 8.39 -1.26 -20.18
CA ASP A 32 9.07 0.02 -20.24
C ASP A 32 9.24 0.66 -18.85
N ALA A 33 8.21 0.57 -17.99
CA ALA A 33 8.31 1.00 -16.60
C ALA A 33 9.32 0.15 -15.82
N ASN A 34 9.36 -1.16 -16.07
CA ASN A 34 10.30 -2.09 -15.44
C ASN A 34 11.75 -1.74 -15.78
N LYS A 35 12.06 -1.55 -17.07
CA LYS A 35 13.41 -1.14 -17.51
C LYS A 35 13.86 0.16 -16.87
N LYS A 36 12.95 1.12 -16.71
CA LYS A 36 13.25 2.42 -16.08
C LYS A 36 13.51 2.28 -14.58
N LEU A 37 12.82 1.36 -13.91
CA LEU A 37 13.06 1.05 -12.51
C LEU A 37 14.40 0.34 -12.33
N GLU A 38 14.70 -0.66 -13.16
CA GLU A 38 15.98 -1.39 -13.16
C GLU A 38 17.16 -0.43 -13.35
N SER A 39 17.12 0.44 -14.35
CA SER A 39 18.19 1.44 -14.56
C SER A 39 18.33 2.42 -13.38
N THR A 40 17.22 2.76 -12.74
CA THR A 40 17.24 3.59 -11.52
C THR A 40 17.89 2.84 -10.36
N LEU A 41 17.57 1.56 -10.16
CA LEU A 41 18.16 0.73 -9.11
C LEU A 41 19.66 0.48 -9.34
N GLU A 42 20.08 0.23 -10.58
CA GLU A 42 21.50 0.09 -10.95
C GLU A 42 22.30 1.36 -10.72
N SER A 43 21.67 2.53 -10.83
CA SER A 43 22.31 3.83 -10.54
C SER A 43 22.51 4.09 -9.04
N VAL A 44 21.81 3.34 -8.18
CA VAL A 44 21.99 3.40 -6.73
C VAL A 44 23.18 2.52 -6.35
N LYS A 45 24.31 3.15 -5.99
CA LYS A 45 25.47 2.44 -5.45
C LYS A 45 25.11 1.79 -4.11
N VAL A 46 24.92 0.48 -4.11
CA VAL A 46 24.83 -0.33 -2.89
C VAL A 46 26.25 -0.78 -2.55
N ASN A 47 26.80 -0.26 -1.46
CA ASN A 47 28.09 -0.74 -0.95
C ASN A 47 27.85 -2.07 -0.22
N GLY A 48 28.09 -3.17 -0.93
CA GLY A 48 28.09 -4.51 -0.36
C GLY A 48 28.85 -5.46 -1.28
N GLU A 49 29.79 -6.21 -0.72
CA GLU A 49 30.51 -7.28 -1.42
C GLU A 49 29.54 -8.46 -1.65
N LEU A 50 29.19 -8.73 -2.91
CA LEU A 50 28.46 -9.93 -3.30
C LEU A 50 29.49 -11.05 -3.49
N GLY A 51 29.42 -12.08 -2.63
CA GLY A 51 30.28 -13.26 -2.72
C GLY A 51 30.02 -14.09 -3.98
N GLU A 52 31.08 -14.67 -4.54
CA GLU A 52 31.14 -15.29 -5.89
C GLU A 52 30.49 -16.68 -6.02
N ASP A 53 29.78 -17.19 -5.01
CA ASP A 53 29.30 -18.59 -4.97
C ASP A 53 27.76 -18.74 -5.07
N TYR A 54 27.10 -18.03 -6.00
CA TYR A 54 25.69 -18.29 -6.30
C TYR A 54 25.53 -19.15 -7.57
N GLN A 55 25.44 -20.46 -7.38
CA GLN A 55 24.88 -21.35 -8.42
C GLN A 55 23.40 -21.03 -8.66
N GLU A 56 23.02 -21.10 -9.94
CA GLU A 56 21.70 -20.78 -10.48
C GLU A 56 20.64 -21.83 -10.07
N TYR A 57 20.30 -21.88 -8.78
CA TYR A 57 19.11 -22.59 -8.33
C TYR A 57 17.90 -21.74 -8.71
N SER A 58 17.11 -22.19 -9.68
CA SER A 58 15.77 -21.65 -9.93
C SER A 58 14.79 -22.42 -9.02
N PRO A 59 14.50 -21.92 -7.80
CA PRO A 59 13.54 -22.60 -6.93
C PRO A 59 12.20 -22.71 -7.65
N GLN A 60 11.65 -23.92 -7.70
CA GLN A 60 10.24 -24.10 -8.03
C GLN A 60 9.42 -23.49 -6.90
N PHE A 61 9.02 -22.23 -7.08
CA PHE A 61 8.21 -21.54 -6.10
C PHE A 61 6.84 -22.22 -6.00
N PRO A 62 6.37 -22.53 -4.78
CA PRO A 62 4.99 -22.99 -4.60
C PRO A 62 4.02 -21.95 -5.17
N LYS A 63 2.81 -22.39 -5.54
CA LYS A 63 1.74 -21.47 -5.97
C LYS A 63 1.61 -20.35 -4.95
N VAL A 64 1.87 -19.13 -5.39
CA VAL A 64 1.78 -17.95 -4.54
C VAL A 64 0.29 -17.71 -4.25
N LEU A 65 -0.12 -17.95 -3.00
CA LEU A 65 -1.50 -17.78 -2.58
C LEU A 65 -1.82 -16.32 -2.25
N LYS A 66 -0.85 -15.60 -1.70
CA LYS A 66 -0.97 -14.20 -1.26
C LYS A 66 0.38 -13.50 -1.42
N VAL A 67 0.34 -12.24 -1.86
CA VAL A 67 1.50 -11.35 -1.83
C VAL A 67 1.20 -10.15 -0.97
N ILE A 68 2.11 -9.88 -0.05
CA ILE A 68 2.07 -8.73 0.84
C ILE A 68 3.20 -7.80 0.41
N SER A 69 2.82 -6.63 -0.08
CA SER A 69 3.75 -5.55 -0.40
C SER A 69 3.77 -4.58 0.77
N VAL A 70 4.94 -4.40 1.39
CA VAL A 70 5.15 -3.39 2.43
C VAL A 70 5.87 -2.21 1.80
N VAL A 71 5.25 -1.04 1.84
CA VAL A 71 5.77 0.18 1.24
C VAL A 71 5.96 1.24 2.33
N ARG A 72 7.19 1.73 2.48
CA ARG A 72 7.44 2.90 3.33
C ARG A 72 6.89 4.14 2.63
N HIS A 73 6.37 5.08 3.41
CA HIS A 73 5.96 6.40 2.91
C HIS A 73 7.12 7.11 2.18
N GLY A 74 6.77 8.04 1.28
CA GLY A 74 7.73 8.90 0.60
C GLY A 74 8.50 9.83 1.55
N GLU A 75 9.41 10.63 0.99
CA GLU A 75 10.16 11.63 1.75
C GLU A 75 9.23 12.68 2.35
N ARG A 76 9.48 13.02 3.63
CA ARG A 76 8.64 13.90 4.43
C ARG A 76 9.08 15.36 4.27
N LEU A 77 8.17 16.29 4.49
CA LEU A 77 8.48 17.72 4.53
C LEU A 77 9.51 18.07 5.62
N ASP A 78 9.44 17.44 6.79
CA ASP A 78 10.39 17.64 7.88
C ASP A 78 11.78 17.01 7.67
N ASN A 79 11.99 16.29 6.55
CA ASN A 79 13.35 15.92 6.12
C ASN A 79 14.14 17.16 5.65
N ASP A 80 13.44 18.23 5.21
CA ASP A 80 14.05 19.53 4.96
C ASP A 80 14.26 20.28 6.28
N LYS A 81 15.52 20.64 6.56
CA LYS A 81 15.90 21.31 7.82
C LYS A 81 15.30 22.70 7.93
N GLU A 82 15.18 23.43 6.83
CA GLU A 82 14.61 24.78 6.83
C GLU A 82 13.10 24.72 7.04
N GLU A 83 12.40 23.78 6.39
CA GLU A 83 10.96 23.59 6.64
C GLU A 83 10.68 23.12 8.06
N LYS A 84 11.51 22.22 8.59
CA LYS A 84 11.43 21.82 10.00
C LYS A 84 11.65 22.99 10.95
N LYS A 85 12.65 23.83 10.69
CA LYS A 85 12.93 25.03 11.49
C LYS A 85 11.76 26.02 11.43
N LYS A 86 11.25 26.33 10.24
CA LYS A 86 10.06 27.18 10.06
C LYS A 86 8.86 26.64 10.82
N ALA A 87 8.60 25.33 10.76
CA ALA A 87 7.51 24.71 11.50
C ALA A 87 7.66 24.87 13.02
N LEU A 88 8.88 24.76 13.55
CA LEU A 88 9.17 24.94 14.98
C LEU A 88 9.10 26.40 15.45
N GLU A 89 9.40 27.36 14.57
CA GLU A 89 9.37 28.80 14.86
C GLU A 89 7.97 29.42 14.74
N ARG A 90 7.01 28.72 14.12
CA ARG A 90 5.60 29.14 14.08
C ARG A 90 4.98 29.06 15.48
N GLU A 91 4.11 30.02 15.81
CA GLU A 91 3.36 30.05 17.07
C GLU A 91 2.57 28.75 17.29
N GLU A 92 1.98 28.22 16.23
CA GLU A 92 1.16 27.00 16.26
C GLU A 92 1.97 25.70 16.17
N GLN A 93 3.28 25.79 15.94
CA GLN A 93 4.18 24.64 15.82
C GLN A 93 3.63 23.54 14.89
N CYS A 94 3.40 23.87 13.62
CA CYS A 94 2.74 22.96 12.67
C CYS A 94 3.33 23.06 11.26
N TYR A 95 3.05 22.02 10.46
CA TYR A 95 3.18 22.07 9.01
C TYR A 95 1.86 22.51 8.37
N TYR A 96 1.95 22.94 7.12
CA TYR A 96 0.80 23.29 6.30
C TYR A 96 0.90 22.55 4.97
N ASN A 97 -0.25 22.33 4.34
CA ASN A 97 -0.29 21.99 2.92
C ASN A 97 0.01 23.24 2.07
N GLU A 98 0.20 23.04 0.76
CA GLU A 98 0.68 24.08 -0.17
C GLU A 98 -0.21 25.34 -0.21
N ASP A 99 -1.53 25.17 -0.05
CA ASP A 99 -2.52 26.26 -0.04
C ASP A 99 -2.83 26.79 1.37
N CYS A 100 -2.11 26.32 2.39
CA CYS A 100 -2.30 26.66 3.80
C CYS A 100 -3.71 26.37 4.36
N SER A 101 -4.51 25.56 3.68
CA SER A 101 -5.89 25.23 4.10
C SER A 101 -5.96 24.17 5.20
N ARG A 102 -4.90 23.38 5.38
CA ARG A 102 -4.82 22.29 6.36
C ARG A 102 -3.52 22.35 7.15
N LYS A 103 -3.65 22.10 8.45
CA LYS A 103 -2.55 22.09 9.43
C LYS A 103 -2.20 20.66 9.79
N PHE A 104 -0.92 20.38 9.97
CA PHE A 104 -0.44 19.09 10.44
C PHE A 104 0.45 19.26 11.68
N GLY A 105 0.30 18.39 12.67
CA GLY A 105 1.18 18.36 13.83
C GLY A 105 2.64 18.10 13.45
N LEU A 106 3.59 18.46 14.33
CA LEU A 106 5.03 18.29 14.09
C LEU A 106 5.46 16.83 13.85
N ASP A 107 4.73 15.87 14.40
CA ASP A 107 4.93 14.43 14.22
C ASP A 107 4.18 13.86 12.99
N ASN A 108 3.27 14.65 12.41
CA ASN A 108 2.44 14.30 11.25
C ASN A 108 2.84 15.07 9.98
N SER A 109 4.14 15.29 9.78
CA SER A 109 4.64 15.93 8.56
C SER A 109 4.10 15.24 7.29
N PRO A 110 3.56 15.99 6.32
CA PRO A 110 3.17 15.47 5.00
C PRO A 110 4.40 15.09 4.17
N LEU A 111 4.18 14.58 2.95
CA LEU A 111 5.23 14.39 1.95
C LEU A 111 5.75 15.75 1.44
N ASN A 112 7.02 15.79 1.05
CA ASN A 112 7.54 16.88 0.22
C ASN A 112 7.42 16.54 -1.28
N GLU A 113 7.79 17.49 -2.14
CA GLU A 113 7.78 17.27 -3.59
C GLU A 113 8.57 16.02 -4.02
N THR A 114 9.72 15.76 -3.41
CA THR A 114 10.53 14.57 -3.70
C THR A 114 9.79 13.29 -3.34
N GLY A 115 9.12 13.27 -2.19
CA GLY A 115 8.28 12.17 -1.73
C GLY A 115 7.11 11.91 -2.68
N ILE A 116 6.43 12.97 -3.11
CA ILE A 116 5.35 12.91 -4.11
C ILE A 116 5.89 12.34 -5.44
N LYS A 117 7.02 12.85 -5.94
CA LYS A 117 7.66 12.36 -7.17
C LYS A 117 8.02 10.88 -7.07
N ARG A 118 8.61 10.45 -5.95
CA ARG A 118 8.98 9.04 -5.71
C ARG A 118 7.75 8.12 -5.65
N ALA A 119 6.71 8.51 -4.92
CA ALA A 119 5.47 7.74 -4.85
C ALA A 119 4.77 7.65 -6.22
N THR A 120 4.78 8.74 -6.99
CA THR A 120 4.23 8.77 -8.36
C THR A 120 5.01 7.88 -9.32
N ILE A 121 6.34 7.77 -9.17
CA ILE A 121 7.13 6.81 -9.95
C ILE A 121 6.76 5.38 -9.55
N LEU A 122 6.68 5.10 -8.25
CA LEU A 122 6.33 3.78 -7.73
C LEU A 122 4.93 3.34 -8.18
N ARG A 123 3.98 4.27 -8.28
CA ARG A 123 2.64 4.00 -8.84
C ARG A 123 2.69 3.28 -10.18
N LYS A 124 3.65 3.59 -11.06
CA LYS A 124 3.74 2.93 -12.39
C LYS A 124 3.92 1.41 -12.28
N VAL A 125 4.55 0.95 -11.20
CA VAL A 125 4.68 -0.48 -10.88
C VAL A 125 3.32 -1.01 -10.40
N PHE A 126 2.69 -0.32 -9.46
CA PHE A 126 1.42 -0.73 -8.85
C PHE A 126 0.20 -0.61 -9.78
N ASP A 127 0.27 0.23 -10.82
CA ASP A 127 -0.77 0.37 -11.85
C ASP A 127 -0.99 -0.95 -12.61
N ASN A 128 -0.02 -1.85 -12.58
CA ASN A 128 -0.06 -3.15 -13.23
C ASN A 128 -0.24 -4.31 -12.22
N ILE A 129 -0.44 -4.00 -10.95
CA ILE A 129 -0.62 -4.99 -9.89
C ILE A 129 -2.09 -4.98 -9.46
N ASN A 130 -2.69 -6.18 -9.38
CA ASN A 130 -4.05 -6.33 -8.92
C ASN A 130 -4.09 -6.28 -7.38
N ILE A 131 -4.19 -5.07 -6.84
CA ILE A 131 -4.29 -4.86 -5.40
C ILE A 131 -5.74 -5.15 -4.96
N GLN A 132 -5.94 -6.16 -4.11
CA GLN A 132 -7.26 -6.43 -3.53
C GLN A 132 -7.52 -5.58 -2.27
N HIS A 133 -6.47 -5.35 -1.48
CA HIS A 133 -6.54 -4.61 -0.23
C HIS A 133 -5.34 -3.69 -0.10
N ILE A 134 -5.59 -2.49 0.41
CA ILE A 134 -4.56 -1.52 0.77
C ILE A 134 -4.87 -0.98 2.15
N PHE A 135 -3.84 -0.99 2.98
CA PHE A 135 -3.89 -0.48 4.34
C PHE A 135 -2.82 0.59 4.48
N SER A 136 -3.11 1.62 5.26
CA SER A 136 -2.16 2.70 5.53
C SER A 136 -2.10 3.01 7.01
N SER A 137 -0.91 3.42 7.49
CA SER A 137 -0.82 4.16 8.74
C SER A 137 -1.66 5.45 8.65
N PRO A 138 -2.26 5.93 9.76
CA PRO A 138 -3.04 7.17 9.79
C PRO A 138 -2.21 8.44 9.59
N TYR A 139 -0.87 8.37 9.65
CA TYR A 139 -0.04 9.54 9.36
C TYR A 139 -0.22 10.01 7.91
N GLU A 140 -0.32 11.32 7.73
CA GLU A 140 -0.60 11.98 6.45
C GLU A 140 0.39 11.54 5.36
N ARG A 141 1.68 11.47 5.66
CA ARG A 141 2.71 10.97 4.73
C ARG A 141 2.42 9.58 4.17
N ALA A 142 1.89 8.68 5.01
CA ALA A 142 1.56 7.32 4.61
C ALA A 142 0.28 7.32 3.76
N LEU A 143 -0.75 8.08 4.17
CA LEU A 143 -1.98 8.23 3.40
C LEU A 143 -1.72 8.85 2.02
N GLN A 144 -0.96 9.94 1.95
CA GLN A 144 -0.56 10.56 0.68
C GLN A 144 0.20 9.58 -0.20
N THR A 145 1.10 8.77 0.39
CA THR A 145 1.80 7.73 -0.38
C THR A 145 0.81 6.69 -0.92
N ALA A 146 -0.10 6.17 -0.08
CA ALA A 146 -1.10 5.19 -0.48
C ALA A 146 -2.04 5.74 -1.58
N LEU A 147 -2.50 6.99 -1.43
CA LEU A 147 -3.33 7.68 -2.42
C LEU A 147 -2.60 7.85 -3.75
N LEU A 148 -1.32 8.23 -3.72
CA LEU A 148 -0.51 8.36 -4.94
C LEU A 148 -0.25 7.01 -5.61
N LEU A 149 -0.12 5.93 -4.84
CA LEU A 149 0.02 4.57 -5.37
C LEU A 149 -1.26 4.08 -6.03
N LEU A 150 -2.41 4.42 -5.46
CA LEU A 150 -3.71 4.10 -6.05
C LEU A 150 -3.99 5.06 -7.21
N GLY A 151 -3.60 4.64 -8.41
CA GLY A 151 -3.90 5.37 -9.63
C GLY A 151 -5.36 5.24 -10.08
N GLU A 152 -5.58 5.63 -11.33
CA GLU A 152 -6.82 5.39 -12.08
C GLU A 152 -6.99 3.90 -12.48
N SER A 153 -5.92 3.12 -12.40
CA SER A 153 -5.90 1.67 -12.63
C SER A 153 -6.69 0.89 -11.57
N HIS A 154 -6.88 1.46 -10.37
CA HIS A 154 -7.66 0.87 -9.27
C HIS A 154 -9.06 1.52 -9.12
N LYS A 155 -9.60 1.99 -10.25
CA LYS A 155 -10.97 2.50 -10.40
C LYS A 155 -11.65 1.77 -11.56
N ASN A 156 -12.89 1.34 -11.36
CA ASN A 156 -13.72 0.76 -12.40
C ASN A 156 -14.80 1.75 -12.81
N PHE A 157 -14.99 1.86 -14.12
CA PHE A 157 -16.00 2.72 -14.72
C PHE A 157 -16.95 1.89 -15.57
N ASP A 158 -18.23 2.26 -15.56
CA ASP A 158 -19.25 1.66 -16.42
C ASP A 158 -19.02 2.01 -17.90
N SER A 159 -19.85 1.45 -18.80
CA SER A 159 -19.76 1.74 -20.24
C SER A 159 -20.06 3.19 -20.63
N LYS A 160 -20.59 4.00 -19.70
CA LYS A 160 -20.90 5.42 -19.88
C LYS A 160 -19.83 6.33 -19.25
N GLY A 161 -18.81 5.76 -18.62
CA GLY A 161 -17.73 6.49 -17.96
C GLY A 161 -18.04 6.93 -16.53
N ASN A 162 -19.11 6.45 -15.91
CA ASN A 162 -19.39 6.72 -14.49
C ASN A 162 -18.58 5.79 -13.60
N LEU A 163 -18.06 6.30 -12.48
CA LEU A 163 -17.35 5.49 -11.50
C LEU A 163 -18.31 4.47 -10.88
N GLU A 164 -18.04 3.18 -11.09
CA GLU A 164 -18.83 2.08 -10.55
C GLU A 164 -18.30 1.65 -9.19
N ASN A 165 -16.97 1.51 -9.08
CA ASN A 165 -16.29 1.25 -7.81
C ASN A 165 -14.82 1.68 -7.88
N GLU A 166 -14.21 1.84 -6.71
CA GLU A 166 -12.78 2.08 -6.57
C GLU A 166 -12.24 1.37 -5.34
N LEU A 167 -10.96 1.02 -5.38
CA LEU A 167 -10.28 0.52 -4.20
C LEU A 167 -10.16 1.65 -3.16
N LYS A 168 -10.72 1.41 -1.97
CA LYS A 168 -10.66 2.30 -0.81
C LYS A 168 -9.52 1.91 0.13
N ILE A 169 -8.89 2.90 0.75
CA ILE A 169 -7.80 2.73 1.71
C ILE A 169 -8.37 2.48 3.10
N LYS A 170 -7.95 1.38 3.71
CA LYS A 170 -8.26 1.06 5.10
C LYS A 170 -7.20 1.70 6.00
N VAL A 171 -7.59 2.67 6.81
CA VAL A 171 -6.67 3.31 7.75
C VAL A 171 -6.49 2.39 8.95
N GLU A 172 -5.24 2.11 9.31
CA GLU A 172 -4.91 1.11 10.32
C GLU A 172 -3.91 1.71 11.33
N PRO A 173 -4.38 2.16 12.50
CA PRO A 173 -3.53 2.65 13.59
C PRO A 173 -2.49 1.62 14.04
N GLY A 174 -2.72 0.33 13.76
CA GLY A 174 -1.77 -0.76 13.85
C GLY A 174 -0.37 -0.48 13.29
N PHE A 175 -0.30 0.29 12.21
CA PHE A 175 0.90 0.51 11.41
C PHE A 175 1.67 1.80 11.73
N ILE A 176 1.39 2.48 12.85
CA ILE A 176 2.20 3.66 13.25
C ILE A 176 3.63 3.26 13.69
N GLU A 177 4.60 4.14 13.43
CA GLU A 177 6.03 3.82 13.38
C GLU A 177 6.74 3.67 14.74
N ASN A 178 6.21 4.19 15.85
CA ASN A 178 6.87 4.10 17.15
C ASN A 178 5.89 3.98 18.34
N MET A 179 6.36 3.30 19.39
CA MET A 179 5.79 3.09 20.71
C MET A 179 5.70 4.36 21.58
N ILE A 180 6.64 5.31 21.40
CA ILE A 180 6.70 6.53 22.23
C ILE A 180 5.50 7.42 21.97
N ASP A 181 5.02 7.44 20.73
CA ASP A 181 3.84 8.20 20.30
C ASP A 181 2.56 7.68 20.97
N CYS A 182 2.56 6.44 21.48
CA CYS A 182 1.40 5.86 22.16
C CYS A 182 1.23 6.29 23.63
N VAL A 183 2.30 6.74 24.31
CA VAL A 183 2.34 6.64 25.78
C VAL A 183 2.21 8.01 26.47
N ASN A 184 2.65 9.12 25.85
CA ASN A 184 2.82 10.38 26.60
C ASN A 184 2.49 11.70 25.87
N LYS A 185 2.05 11.67 24.61
CA LYS A 185 1.68 12.89 23.85
C LYS A 185 0.45 12.65 22.98
N PRO A 186 -0.37 13.69 22.73
CA PRO A 186 -1.38 13.60 21.68
C PRO A 186 -0.68 13.31 20.36
N ILE A 187 -1.16 12.29 19.65
CA ILE A 187 -0.64 11.95 18.33
C ILE A 187 -1.20 12.95 17.33
N GLY A 188 -0.36 13.46 16.42
CA GLY A 188 -0.75 14.53 15.50
C GLY A 188 -1.48 14.09 14.24
N TYR A 189 -1.89 12.82 14.12
CA TYR A 189 -2.80 12.39 13.06
C TYR A 189 -4.26 12.61 13.46
N GLU A 190 -5.08 12.91 12.47
CA GLU A 190 -6.51 13.13 12.63
C GLU A 190 -7.26 11.80 12.73
N ASP A 191 -8.46 11.81 13.33
CA ASP A 191 -9.34 10.63 13.30
C ASP A 191 -9.84 10.33 11.87
N ILE A 192 -10.40 9.14 11.69
CA ILE A 192 -10.85 8.69 10.35
C ILE A 192 -11.94 9.58 9.75
N GLU A 193 -12.79 10.19 10.58
CA GLU A 193 -13.88 11.05 10.12
C GLU A 193 -13.34 12.36 9.56
N GLU A 194 -12.37 12.95 10.23
CA GLU A 194 -11.67 14.16 9.79
C GLU A 194 -10.78 13.87 8.57
N LEU A 195 -10.02 12.76 8.59
CA LEU A 195 -9.23 12.32 7.44
C LEU A 195 -10.10 12.14 6.19
N ALA A 196 -11.31 11.59 6.34
CA ALA A 196 -12.22 11.36 5.22
C ALA A 196 -12.77 12.66 4.59
N LYS A 197 -12.74 13.79 5.32
CA LYS A 197 -13.09 15.11 4.75
C LYS A 197 -12.05 15.57 3.73
N HIS A 198 -10.80 15.17 3.92
CA HIS A 198 -9.68 15.56 3.06
C HIS A 198 -9.33 14.50 2.02
N HIS A 199 -9.66 13.24 2.30
CA HIS A 199 -9.29 12.09 1.49
C HIS A 199 -10.53 11.27 1.11
N SER A 200 -11.10 11.50 -0.07
CA SER A 200 -12.33 10.84 -0.52
C SER A 200 -12.22 9.32 -0.73
N ARG A 201 -10.98 8.80 -0.78
CA ARG A 201 -10.68 7.39 -1.07
C ARG A 201 -10.48 6.53 0.17
N LEU A 202 -10.82 7.03 1.35
CA LEU A 202 -10.78 6.23 2.59
C LEU A 202 -12.00 5.32 2.72
N ASP A 203 -11.79 4.15 3.32
CA ASP A 203 -12.84 3.20 3.69
C ASP A 203 -13.34 3.54 5.10
N THR A 204 -14.35 4.41 5.19
CA THR A 204 -14.93 4.81 6.49
C THR A 204 -15.75 3.70 7.15
N ALA A 205 -16.04 2.60 6.44
CA ALA A 205 -16.68 1.42 7.01
C ALA A 205 -15.67 0.43 7.62
N TYR A 206 -14.37 0.68 7.46
CA TYR A 206 -13.33 -0.13 8.09
C TYR A 206 -13.34 0.07 9.61
N ASP A 207 -13.67 -1.01 10.32
CA ASP A 207 -13.78 -1.01 11.78
C ASP A 207 -12.40 -1.08 12.46
N GLU A 208 -11.89 0.10 12.84
CA GLU A 208 -10.65 0.27 13.61
C GLU A 208 -10.83 -0.04 15.12
N SER A 209 -12.08 -0.07 15.61
CA SER A 209 -12.41 -0.12 17.05
C SER A 209 -11.93 -1.39 17.76
N ARG A 210 -11.52 -2.41 17.00
CA ARG A 210 -10.98 -3.67 17.53
C ARG A 210 -9.57 -3.55 18.12
N ARG A 211 -8.96 -2.36 18.15
CA ARG A 211 -7.49 -2.23 18.18
C ARG A 211 -6.92 -1.14 19.11
N SER A 212 -7.78 -0.39 19.81
CA SER A 212 -7.36 0.66 20.78
C SER A 212 -6.62 0.11 22.01
N ASP A 213 -6.82 -1.17 22.34
CA ASP A 213 -6.37 -1.75 23.61
C ASP A 213 -5.08 -2.56 23.46
N ILE A 214 -4.50 -2.61 22.26
CA ILE A 214 -3.31 -3.43 22.01
C ILE A 214 -2.08 -2.61 22.40
N GLY A 215 -1.42 -3.06 23.46
CA GLY A 215 -0.13 -2.49 23.88
C GLY A 215 0.85 -2.43 22.70
N CYS A 216 1.55 -1.30 22.57
CA CYS A 216 2.25 -0.96 21.33
C CYS A 216 3.35 -1.96 20.91
N ASN A 217 3.83 -2.82 21.82
CA ASN A 217 4.89 -3.81 21.55
C ASN A 217 4.45 -4.92 20.60
N ASN A 218 3.16 -5.30 20.63
CA ASN A 218 2.64 -6.44 19.87
C ASN A 218 1.61 -6.03 18.82
N ARG A 219 1.42 -4.72 18.60
CA ARG A 219 0.35 -4.19 17.76
C ARG A 219 0.50 -4.60 16.30
N LEU A 220 1.70 -4.46 15.73
CA LEU A 220 1.96 -4.84 14.34
C LEU A 220 1.69 -6.33 14.12
N GLU A 221 2.20 -7.18 15.00
CA GLU A 221 2.01 -8.63 14.93
C GLU A 221 0.53 -9.00 15.03
N TYR A 222 -0.18 -8.43 16.01
CA TYR A 222 -1.61 -8.65 16.18
C TYR A 222 -2.39 -8.26 14.92
N VAL A 223 -2.11 -7.07 14.38
CA VAL A 223 -2.79 -6.55 13.20
C VAL A 223 -2.51 -7.40 11.98
N LEU A 224 -1.25 -7.75 11.71
CA LEU A 224 -0.90 -8.64 10.60
C LEU A 224 -1.59 -10.00 10.74
N ASN A 225 -1.58 -10.59 11.94
CA ASN A 225 -2.30 -11.84 12.18
C ASN A 225 -3.78 -11.68 11.87
N GLN A 226 -4.45 -10.65 12.39
CA GLN A 226 -5.87 -10.42 12.12
C GLN A 226 -6.15 -10.24 10.63
N LEU A 227 -5.35 -9.48 9.90
CA LEU A 227 -5.53 -9.29 8.46
C LEU A 227 -5.36 -10.61 7.71
N LEU A 228 -4.33 -11.39 8.05
CA LEU A 228 -4.06 -12.66 7.37
C LEU A 228 -5.11 -13.73 7.67
N TYR A 229 -5.60 -13.80 8.91
CA TYR A 229 -6.63 -14.76 9.35
C TYR A 229 -8.05 -14.37 8.88
N ASN A 230 -8.40 -13.09 8.87
CA ASN A 230 -9.75 -12.65 8.49
C ASN A 230 -9.98 -12.76 6.98
N ASP A 231 -8.95 -12.51 6.16
CA ASP A 231 -9.03 -12.70 4.70
C ASP A 231 -9.33 -14.17 4.33
N GLU A 232 -8.82 -15.15 5.09
CA GLU A 232 -9.15 -16.57 4.85
C GLU A 232 -10.63 -16.86 5.07
N LYS A 233 -11.27 -16.24 6.07
CA LYS A 233 -12.70 -16.42 6.35
C LYS A 233 -13.58 -15.63 5.39
N GLN A 234 -13.14 -14.48 4.90
CA GLN A 234 -13.88 -13.68 3.92
C GLN A 234 -13.82 -14.31 2.52
N CYS A 235 -12.66 -14.82 2.07
CA CYS A 235 -12.56 -15.55 0.80
C CYS A 235 -13.45 -16.80 0.75
N LEU A 236 -13.68 -17.48 1.88
CA LEU A 236 -14.58 -18.65 1.95
C LEU A 236 -16.07 -18.31 1.93
N LYS A 237 -16.44 -17.05 2.16
CA LYS A 237 -17.83 -16.57 2.17
C LYS A 237 -18.22 -15.85 0.88
N ASP A 238 -17.27 -15.57 0.00
CA ASP A 238 -17.55 -14.95 -1.28
C ASP A 238 -18.27 -15.97 -2.20
N PRO A 239 -19.52 -15.72 -2.62
CA PRO A 239 -20.29 -16.65 -3.46
C PRO A 239 -19.66 -16.92 -4.83
N PHE A 240 -18.60 -16.19 -5.20
CA PHE A 240 -17.85 -16.39 -6.44
C PHE A 240 -16.57 -17.23 -6.28
N PHE A 241 -16.20 -17.65 -5.05
CA PHE A 241 -15.16 -18.67 -4.85
C PHE A 241 -15.72 -20.03 -5.29
N ASN A 242 -15.46 -20.34 -6.56
CA ASN A 242 -16.02 -21.48 -7.27
C ASN A 242 -15.62 -22.79 -6.58
N LYS A 243 -16.54 -23.41 -5.83
CA LYS A 243 -16.38 -24.74 -5.19
C LYS A 243 -15.91 -25.83 -6.16
N SER A 244 -16.09 -25.63 -7.47
CA SER A 244 -15.72 -26.61 -8.50
C SER A 244 -14.22 -26.93 -8.59
N LEU A 245 -13.32 -26.05 -8.14
CA LEU A 245 -11.87 -26.33 -8.16
C LEU A 245 -11.42 -27.30 -7.05
N VAL A 246 -12.17 -27.40 -5.95
CA VAL A 246 -11.89 -28.36 -4.87
C VAL A 246 -12.37 -29.77 -5.24
N ASP A 247 -13.47 -29.87 -6.00
CA ASP A 247 -14.05 -31.15 -6.40
C ASP A 247 -13.32 -31.81 -7.58
N GLN A 248 -12.60 -31.04 -8.42
CA GLN A 248 -11.80 -31.60 -9.51
C GLN A 248 -10.54 -32.33 -9.03
N ASN A 249 -10.00 -31.98 -7.86
CA ASN A 249 -8.85 -32.69 -7.27
C ASN A 249 -9.25 -33.96 -6.50
N LYS A 250 -10.54 -34.21 -6.27
CA LYS A 250 -11.03 -35.44 -5.64
C LYS A 250 -11.43 -36.54 -6.63
N LYS A 251 -11.61 -36.23 -7.92
CA LYS A 251 -12.04 -37.20 -8.94
C LYS A 251 -10.90 -37.85 -9.74
N GLY A 252 -9.64 -37.64 -9.35
CA GLY A 252 -8.46 -38.24 -10.00
C GLY A 252 -7.78 -39.34 -9.20
N LYS A 253 -8.41 -39.81 -8.12
CA LYS A 253 -7.92 -40.93 -7.30
C LYS A 253 -9.10 -41.85 -6.99
N ASP A 254 -9.50 -42.62 -7.99
CA ASP A 254 -10.14 -43.93 -7.86
C ASP A 254 -9.83 -44.72 -9.16
#